data_AF-A0A142WNH7-F1
#
_entry.id   AF-A0A142WNH7-F1
#
_cell.length_a   1.000
_cell.length_b   1.000
_cell.length_c   1.000
_cell.angle_alpha   90.00
_cell.angle_beta   90.00
_cell.angle_gamma   90.00
#
_symmetry.space_group_name_H-M   'P 1'
#
loop_
_entity.id
_entity.type
_entity.pdbx_description
1 polymer ?
#
loop_
_entity_poly.entity_id
_entity_poly.type
_entity_poly.pdbx_seq_one_letter_code
_entity_poly.pdbx_strand_id
1 'polypeptide(L)'
;MGPSSMTSQMIPTLSRVLILGLAFLSLAGRPARSQEEPKTNPLVDASEHLLSLLNADERRVALLPFDDPRRLDWGCGERLYRRGLPLEFAAGNRAIRHALSPLLKSLAVLPTLDPVLVELGDETETKPLSAHAISDNCHLTLFGRPGPASRWSLSLEGSRISLNFVVDQGRIVSSTPQMIAWRGDDFANGIPGWDPRRVPDGMRELVATFSTAQRERAAYRESPAAVIASEGEAQVPLAPPLGLRYSELDPVQQELARRPVVDMCRMLPQEVANERLRTIAERGWDEVHFGWAGSENRKEPHSFRIQGPTFLLECVATVSDEFSGDGAVDTWQCVWRSRQGDFGLPLVGDSN
;
A
#
# COMPACT_ATOMS: atom_id res chain seq x y z
N MET A 1 -58.03 52.54 38.75
CA MET A 1 -59.45 52.38 39.12
C MET A 1 -60.04 51.36 38.15
N GLY A 2 -60.52 50.20 38.64
CA GLY A 2 -61.37 49.27 37.86
C GLY A 2 -62.74 49.90 37.55
N PRO A 3 -63.74 49.20 36.98
CA PRO A 3 -64.03 47.74 37.03
C PRO A 3 -64.31 47.16 35.61
N SER A 4 -64.35 45.84 35.33
CA SER A 4 -65.25 44.74 35.75
C SER A 4 -66.74 44.91 35.41
N SER A 5 -67.26 44.08 34.49
CA SER A 5 -68.56 43.35 34.54
C SER A 5 -68.80 42.75 33.14
N MET A 6 -68.76 41.44 32.92
CA MET A 6 -69.67 40.34 33.32
C MET A 6 -71.08 40.39 32.73
N THR A 7 -71.53 39.18 32.35
CA THR A 7 -72.88 38.71 31.98
C THR A 7 -73.25 38.88 30.49
N SER A 8 -73.88 37.92 29.81
CA SER A 8 -74.60 36.74 30.27
C SER A 8 -74.66 35.64 29.21
N GLN A 9 -75.09 34.48 29.69
CA GLN A 9 -75.09 33.13 29.15
C GLN A 9 -76.06 32.90 27.98
N MET A 10 -75.83 31.85 27.19
CA MET A 10 -76.78 30.72 27.05
C MET A 10 -76.23 29.60 26.14
N ILE A 11 -76.18 28.39 26.71
CA ILE A 11 -76.04 27.06 26.09
C ILE A 11 -77.47 26.46 26.18
N PRO A 12 -78.05 25.68 25.23
CA PRO A 12 -77.59 24.31 25.00
C PRO A 12 -77.86 23.58 23.66
N THR A 13 -77.27 22.38 23.61
CA THR A 13 -77.66 21.11 22.92
C THR A 13 -77.44 21.00 21.41
N LEU A 14 -76.36 20.30 20.99
CA LEU A 14 -76.26 18.86 20.67
C LEU A 14 -76.94 18.46 19.35
N SER A 15 -76.13 18.27 18.30
CA SER A 15 -76.17 17.04 17.49
C SER A 15 -74.89 16.89 16.68
N ARG A 16 -74.41 15.65 16.68
CA ARG A 16 -73.10 15.18 16.23
C ARG A 16 -73.09 14.96 14.71
N VAL A 17 -71.86 14.93 14.17
CA VAL A 17 -71.33 13.99 13.16
C VAL A 17 -70.80 14.64 11.86
N LEU A 18 -69.55 14.28 11.56
CA LEU A 18 -68.78 14.38 10.32
C LEU A 18 -68.32 15.77 9.85
N ILE A 19 -67.07 16.12 10.19
CA ILE A 19 -66.24 16.98 9.36
C ILE A 19 -65.06 16.12 8.89
N LEU A 20 -64.97 15.93 7.57
CA LEU A 20 -63.83 15.33 6.89
C LEU A 20 -62.55 16.08 7.28
N GLY A 21 -61.58 15.34 7.82
CA GLY A 21 -60.24 15.84 8.04
C GLY A 21 -59.51 16.03 6.71
N LEU A 22 -59.29 17.27 6.31
CA LEU A 22 -58.26 17.66 5.37
C LEU A 22 -56.97 17.90 6.15
N ALA A 23 -56.28 16.81 6.50
CA ALA A 23 -54.88 16.88 6.89
C ALA A 23 -54.05 16.94 5.60
N PHE A 24 -53.60 18.15 5.25
CA PHE A 24 -52.52 18.33 4.30
C PHE A 24 -51.25 17.67 4.87
N LEU A 25 -51.01 16.41 4.52
CA LEU A 25 -49.70 15.80 4.66
C LEU A 25 -48.79 16.46 3.62
N SER A 26 -47.96 17.40 4.07
CA SER A 26 -46.77 17.80 3.34
C SER A 26 -45.82 16.61 3.31
N LEU A 27 -45.97 15.73 2.31
CA LEU A 27 -44.89 14.87 1.85
C LEU A 27 -43.82 15.79 1.26
N ALA A 28 -42.95 16.32 2.12
CA ALA A 28 -41.61 16.67 1.70
C ALA A 28 -40.96 15.35 1.28
N GLY A 29 -41.01 15.06 -0.02
CA GLY A 29 -40.24 13.98 -0.61
C GLY A 29 -38.79 14.21 -0.23
N ARG A 30 -38.30 13.46 0.77
CA ARG A 30 -36.87 13.22 0.90
C ARG A 30 -36.44 12.71 -0.46
N PRO A 31 -35.48 13.35 -1.16
CA PRO A 31 -34.96 12.74 -2.36
C PRO A 31 -34.54 11.33 -1.94
N ALA A 32 -35.07 10.33 -2.63
CA ALA A 32 -34.58 8.98 -2.51
C ALA A 32 -33.08 9.11 -2.77
N ARG A 33 -32.29 9.01 -1.71
CA ARG A 33 -30.86 8.81 -1.83
C ARG A 33 -30.81 7.53 -2.63
N SER A 34 -30.47 7.65 -3.92
CA SER A 34 -30.09 6.49 -4.70
C SER A 34 -29.05 5.81 -3.81
N GLN A 35 -29.41 4.67 -3.25
CA GLN A 35 -28.39 3.72 -2.86
C GLN A 35 -27.76 3.39 -4.21
N GLU A 36 -26.70 4.14 -4.56
CA GLU A 36 -25.70 3.59 -5.46
C GLU A 36 -25.42 2.21 -4.85
N GLU A 37 -25.76 1.15 -5.59
CA GLU A 37 -25.21 -0.16 -5.28
C GLU A 37 -23.73 0.07 -4.98
N PRO A 38 -23.21 -0.41 -3.84
CA PRO A 38 -21.83 -0.14 -3.49
C PRO A 38 -21.00 -0.57 -4.68
N LYS A 39 -20.38 0.39 -5.38
CA LYS A 39 -19.51 0.10 -6.52
C LYS A 39 -18.53 -0.94 -5.99
N THR A 40 -18.66 -2.16 -6.48
CA THR A 40 -17.81 -3.25 -6.05
C THR A 40 -16.38 -2.82 -6.35
N ASN A 41 -15.52 -2.98 -5.35
CA ASN A 41 -14.12 -2.61 -5.52
C ASN A 41 -13.56 -3.44 -6.69
N PRO A 42 -12.96 -2.82 -7.72
CA PRO A 42 -12.41 -3.54 -8.88
C PRO A 42 -11.48 -4.69 -8.48
N LEU A 43 -10.80 -4.57 -7.34
CA LEU A 43 -9.98 -5.61 -6.74
C LEU A 43 -10.79 -6.85 -6.31
N VAL A 44 -11.98 -6.65 -5.72
CA VAL A 44 -12.91 -7.73 -5.34
C VAL A 44 -13.39 -8.46 -6.58
N ASP A 45 -13.93 -7.72 -7.56
CA ASP A 45 -14.48 -8.31 -8.78
C ASP A 45 -13.41 -9.08 -9.57
N ALA A 46 -12.21 -8.52 -9.70
CA ALA A 46 -11.10 -9.17 -10.39
C ALA A 46 -10.64 -10.45 -9.66
N SER A 47 -10.64 -10.45 -8.32
CA SER A 47 -10.26 -11.62 -7.52
C SER A 47 -11.31 -12.73 -7.58
N GLU A 48 -12.60 -12.39 -7.51
CA GLU A 48 -13.69 -13.36 -7.69
C GLU A 48 -13.69 -13.94 -9.10
N HIS A 49 -13.47 -13.09 -10.12
CA HIS A 49 -13.38 -13.55 -11.51
C HIS A 49 -12.19 -14.49 -11.72
N LEU A 50 -11.00 -14.14 -11.22
CA LEU A 50 -9.83 -15.02 -11.28
C LEU A 50 -10.15 -16.39 -10.66
N LEU A 51 -10.69 -16.42 -9.44
CA LEU A 51 -11.04 -17.67 -8.77
C LEU A 51 -12.01 -18.51 -9.58
N SER A 52 -12.97 -17.90 -10.30
CA SER A 52 -13.94 -18.61 -11.14
C SER A 52 -13.30 -19.38 -12.30
N LEU A 53 -12.11 -18.97 -12.74
CA LEU A 53 -11.37 -19.58 -13.86
C LEU A 53 -10.42 -20.69 -13.42
N LEU A 54 -10.05 -20.73 -12.13
CA LEU A 54 -9.11 -21.71 -11.60
C LEU A 54 -9.76 -23.09 -11.43
N ASN A 55 -9.03 -24.13 -11.84
CA ASN A 55 -9.39 -25.51 -11.55
C ASN A 55 -9.23 -25.83 -10.04
N ALA A 56 -9.59 -27.04 -9.62
CA ALA A 56 -9.58 -27.41 -8.20
C ALA A 56 -8.17 -27.34 -7.56
N ASP A 57 -7.13 -27.75 -8.28
CA ASP A 57 -5.75 -27.74 -7.78
C ASP A 57 -5.16 -26.32 -7.75
N GLU A 58 -5.37 -25.55 -8.81
CA GLU A 58 -4.98 -24.13 -8.87
C GLU A 58 -5.66 -23.33 -7.76
N ARG A 59 -6.96 -23.55 -7.54
CA ARG A 59 -7.71 -22.87 -6.47
C ARG A 59 -7.20 -23.28 -5.10
N ARG A 60 -6.84 -24.54 -4.89
CA ARG A 60 -6.32 -25.05 -3.61
C ARG A 60 -5.00 -24.38 -3.23
N VAL A 61 -4.16 -24.02 -4.20
CA VAL A 61 -2.91 -23.30 -3.91
C VAL A 61 -3.11 -21.78 -3.86
N ALA A 62 -4.02 -21.24 -4.67
CA ALA A 62 -4.29 -19.80 -4.76
C ALA A 62 -5.12 -19.24 -3.60
N LEU A 63 -6.00 -20.04 -2.99
CA LEU A 63 -6.94 -19.61 -1.95
C LEU A 63 -6.70 -20.37 -0.65
N LEU A 64 -6.19 -19.65 0.35
CA LEU A 64 -5.90 -20.16 1.68
C LEU A 64 -6.87 -19.58 2.73
N PRO A 65 -6.97 -20.18 3.93
CA PRO A 65 -7.68 -19.57 5.05
C PRO A 65 -7.14 -18.18 5.40
N PHE A 66 -7.99 -17.28 5.92
CA PHE A 66 -7.57 -15.92 6.27
C PHE A 66 -6.52 -15.89 7.41
N ASP A 67 -6.64 -16.82 8.34
CA ASP A 67 -5.78 -16.98 9.52
C ASP A 67 -4.55 -17.86 9.24
N ASP A 68 -4.33 -18.26 7.99
CA ASP A 68 -3.16 -19.04 7.61
C ASP A 68 -1.87 -18.24 7.96
N PRO A 69 -0.92 -18.83 8.72
CA PRO A 69 0.28 -18.13 9.17
C PRO A 69 1.14 -17.63 8.00
N ARG A 70 1.01 -18.27 6.82
CA ARG A 70 1.69 -17.87 5.60
C ARG A 70 1.29 -16.48 5.12
N ARG A 71 0.16 -15.93 5.59
CA ARG A 71 -0.25 -14.54 5.34
C ARG A 71 0.72 -13.52 5.93
N LEU A 72 1.43 -13.89 7.00
CA LEU A 72 2.30 -12.99 7.75
C LEU A 72 3.79 -13.16 7.42
N ASP A 73 4.13 -14.15 6.60
CA ASP A 73 5.49 -14.42 6.16
C ASP A 73 5.73 -13.73 4.82
N TRP A 74 6.58 -12.70 4.80
CA TRP A 74 6.79 -11.84 3.64
C TRP A 74 8.28 -11.57 3.41
N GLY A 75 8.64 -11.13 2.21
CA GLY A 75 10.02 -10.80 1.85
C GLY A 75 10.27 -10.88 0.35
N CYS A 76 11.53 -10.72 -0.06
CA CYS A 76 11.97 -10.92 -1.44
C CYS A 76 13.01 -12.05 -1.52
N GLY A 77 13.20 -12.62 -2.71
CA GLY A 77 14.25 -13.61 -2.97
C GLY A 77 13.82 -15.06 -2.76
N GLU A 78 14.80 -15.96 -2.65
CA GLU A 78 14.60 -17.41 -2.67
C GLU A 78 14.13 -18.00 -1.34
N ARG A 79 14.22 -17.24 -0.24
CA ARG A 79 13.85 -17.68 1.12
C ARG A 79 12.38 -18.09 1.22
N LEU A 80 11.52 -17.42 0.46
CA LEU A 80 10.12 -17.77 0.38
C LEU A 80 10.01 -19.03 -0.49
N TYR A 81 9.84 -20.20 0.11
CA TYR A 81 9.30 -21.36 -0.62
C TYR A 81 7.90 -20.98 -1.09
N ARG A 82 7.80 -20.54 -2.34
CA ARG A 82 6.73 -19.66 -2.82
C ARG A 82 5.38 -20.37 -2.83
N ARG A 83 4.36 -19.61 -2.43
CA ARG A 83 3.00 -20.06 -2.15
C ARG A 83 2.04 -19.34 -3.08
N GLY A 84 0.92 -19.97 -3.40
CA GLY A 84 -0.08 -19.35 -4.26
C GLY A 84 -0.03 -19.87 -5.68
N LEU A 85 -0.74 -19.16 -6.55
CA LEU A 85 -0.74 -19.40 -7.99
C LEU A 85 0.50 -18.72 -8.59
N PRO A 86 1.43 -19.48 -9.20
CA PRO A 86 2.54 -18.88 -9.91
C PRO A 86 2.01 -18.14 -11.15
N LEU A 87 2.44 -16.89 -11.34
CA LEU A 87 1.99 -16.09 -12.48
C LEU A 87 2.47 -16.68 -13.80
N GLU A 88 3.64 -17.29 -13.84
CA GLU A 88 4.19 -17.96 -15.03
C GLU A 88 3.34 -19.16 -15.48
N PHE A 89 2.81 -19.95 -14.54
CA PHE A 89 1.90 -21.06 -14.87
C PHE A 89 0.51 -20.55 -15.29
N ALA A 90 0.04 -19.46 -14.68
CA ALA A 90 -1.15 -18.75 -15.12
C ALA A 90 -1.00 -18.16 -16.54
N ALA A 91 0.23 -17.92 -17.00
CA ALA A 91 0.53 -17.41 -18.34
C ALA A 91 0.11 -18.39 -19.46
N GLY A 92 0.09 -19.70 -19.19
CA GLY A 92 -0.35 -20.70 -20.17
C GLY A 92 -1.84 -20.60 -20.53
N ASN A 93 -2.65 -19.87 -19.75
CA ASN A 93 -4.09 -19.76 -19.95
C ASN A 93 -4.49 -18.30 -20.27
N ARG A 94 -4.94 -18.06 -21.51
CA ARG A 94 -5.36 -16.73 -21.98
C ARG A 94 -6.45 -16.10 -21.10
N ALA A 95 -7.41 -16.89 -20.61
CA ALA A 95 -8.50 -16.38 -19.77
C ALA A 95 -7.97 -15.95 -18.40
N ILE A 96 -7.10 -16.75 -17.78
CA ILE A 96 -6.47 -16.41 -16.48
C ILE A 96 -5.61 -15.14 -16.63
N ARG A 97 -4.82 -15.02 -17.71
CA ARG A 97 -4.07 -13.79 -18.01
C ARG A 97 -4.97 -12.56 -18.13
N HIS A 98 -6.09 -12.67 -18.83
CA HIS A 98 -7.04 -11.56 -18.96
C HIS A 98 -7.67 -11.19 -17.61
N ALA A 99 -7.93 -12.16 -16.73
CA ALA A 99 -8.44 -11.92 -15.38
C ALA A 99 -7.38 -11.34 -14.43
N LEU A 100 -6.11 -11.67 -14.61
CA LEU A 100 -5.00 -11.11 -13.83
C LEU A 100 -4.77 -9.62 -14.15
N SER A 101 -5.03 -9.18 -15.39
CA SER A 101 -4.84 -7.78 -15.78
C SER A 101 -5.54 -6.77 -14.87
N PRO A 102 -6.88 -6.81 -14.69
CA PRO A 102 -7.57 -5.87 -13.80
C PRO A 102 -7.14 -6.04 -12.33
N LEU A 103 -6.77 -7.25 -11.90
CA LEU A 103 -6.28 -7.51 -10.54
C LEU A 103 -4.96 -6.79 -10.30
N LEU A 104 -3.93 -7.03 -11.12
CA LEU A 104 -2.62 -6.39 -10.99
C LEU A 104 -2.73 -4.86 -11.07
N LYS A 105 -3.55 -4.36 -12.01
CA LYS A 105 -3.87 -2.93 -12.16
C LYS A 105 -4.53 -2.30 -10.94
N SER A 106 -5.19 -3.11 -10.11
CA SER A 106 -5.81 -2.67 -8.86
C SER A 106 -4.85 -2.70 -7.66
N LEU A 107 -3.65 -3.28 -7.81
CA LEU A 107 -2.66 -3.43 -6.73
C LEU A 107 -1.52 -2.40 -6.79
N ALA A 108 -1.12 -2.01 -7.99
CA ALA A 108 -0.06 -1.04 -8.24
C ALA A 108 -0.45 -0.13 -9.40
N VAL A 109 0.26 0.99 -9.58
CA VAL A 109 0.00 1.90 -10.70
C VAL A 109 0.16 1.15 -12.02
N LEU A 110 -0.84 1.31 -12.89
CA LEU A 110 -1.04 0.57 -14.14
C LEU A 110 0.25 0.19 -14.90
N PRO A 111 1.19 1.11 -15.18
CA PRO A 111 2.33 0.77 -15.99
C PRO A 111 3.46 0.07 -15.22
N THR A 112 3.39 -0.01 -13.88
CA THR A 112 4.32 -0.83 -13.07
C THR A 112 4.16 -2.31 -13.37
N LEU A 113 2.94 -2.75 -13.69
CA LEU A 113 2.61 -4.15 -13.95
C LEU A 113 2.11 -4.41 -15.38
N ASP A 114 1.90 -3.38 -16.21
CA ASP A 114 1.60 -3.58 -17.63
C ASP A 114 2.72 -4.34 -18.38
N PRO A 115 4.01 -4.07 -18.16
CA PRO A 115 5.08 -4.88 -18.75
C PRO A 115 4.99 -6.35 -18.31
N VAL A 116 4.63 -6.63 -17.05
CA VAL A 116 4.37 -7.99 -16.55
C VAL A 116 3.19 -8.63 -17.30
N LEU A 117 2.14 -7.87 -17.59
CA LEU A 117 0.99 -8.38 -18.35
C LEU A 117 1.32 -8.64 -19.82
N VAL A 118 2.15 -7.81 -20.44
CA VAL A 118 2.68 -8.02 -21.79
C VAL A 118 3.57 -9.27 -21.81
N GLU A 119 4.50 -9.38 -20.86
CA GLU A 119 5.37 -10.55 -20.64
C GLU A 119 4.56 -11.85 -20.50
N LEU A 120 3.51 -11.84 -19.68
CA LEU A 120 2.65 -13.01 -19.53
C LEU A 120 1.91 -13.33 -20.84
N GLY A 121 1.60 -12.33 -21.67
CA GLY A 121 0.82 -12.46 -22.90
C GLY A 121 1.62 -12.80 -24.17
N ASP A 122 2.92 -12.56 -24.18
CA ASP A 122 3.80 -12.64 -25.34
C ASP A 122 4.74 -13.86 -25.25
N GLU A 123 4.80 -14.66 -26.32
CA GLU A 123 5.68 -15.84 -26.42
C GLU A 123 7.05 -15.50 -27.05
N THR A 124 7.32 -14.21 -27.35
CA THR A 124 8.56 -13.78 -27.99
C THR A 124 9.74 -13.67 -27.02
N GLU A 125 10.96 -13.89 -27.53
CA GLU A 125 12.21 -13.92 -26.74
C GLU A 125 12.69 -12.55 -26.25
N THR A 126 12.16 -11.44 -26.77
CA THR A 126 12.62 -10.08 -26.42
C THR A 126 11.69 -9.42 -25.41
N LYS A 127 12.00 -9.62 -24.14
CA LYS A 127 11.19 -9.23 -23.00
C LYS A 127 11.73 -7.95 -22.35
N PRO A 128 10.88 -6.98 -21.93
CA PRO A 128 11.36 -5.83 -21.17
C PRO A 128 11.98 -6.29 -19.85
N LEU A 129 13.24 -5.93 -19.59
CA LEU A 129 13.98 -6.39 -18.42
C LEU A 129 13.26 -6.08 -17.08
N SER A 130 12.57 -4.93 -17.00
CA SER A 130 11.77 -4.54 -15.83
C SER A 130 10.52 -5.40 -15.62
N ALA A 131 9.91 -5.89 -16.70
CA ALA A 131 8.77 -6.81 -16.63
C ALA A 131 9.22 -8.15 -16.04
N HIS A 132 10.29 -8.69 -16.62
CA HIS A 132 10.87 -9.96 -16.22
C HIS A 132 11.31 -9.93 -14.75
N ALA A 133 11.99 -8.86 -14.32
CA ALA A 133 12.41 -8.71 -12.94
C ALA A 133 11.23 -8.76 -11.94
N ILE A 134 10.07 -8.21 -12.30
CA ILE A 134 8.88 -8.19 -11.43
C ILE A 134 8.10 -9.51 -11.51
N SER A 135 8.01 -10.12 -12.68
CA SER A 135 7.27 -11.38 -12.89
C SER A 135 8.05 -12.62 -12.46
N ASP A 136 9.38 -12.53 -12.37
CA ASP A 136 10.28 -13.63 -12.06
C ASP A 136 9.86 -14.40 -10.80
N ASN A 137 9.39 -15.63 -11.04
CA ASN A 137 8.92 -16.56 -10.04
C ASN A 137 7.88 -15.91 -9.08
N CYS A 138 7.08 -14.99 -9.61
CA CYS A 138 6.07 -14.23 -8.87
C CYS A 138 4.80 -15.06 -8.66
N HIS A 139 4.23 -14.99 -7.46
CA HIS A 139 3.07 -15.77 -7.04
C HIS A 139 1.99 -14.86 -6.46
N LEU A 140 0.74 -15.22 -6.74
CA LEU A 140 -0.44 -14.58 -6.17
C LEU A 140 -1.11 -15.52 -5.18
N THR A 141 -1.31 -15.06 -3.95
CA THR A 141 -2.06 -15.79 -2.92
C THR A 141 -3.20 -14.94 -2.38
N LEU A 142 -4.39 -15.54 -2.29
CA LEU A 142 -5.56 -15.00 -1.63
C LEU A 142 -5.76 -15.70 -0.29
N PHE A 143 -6.03 -14.92 0.76
CA PHE A 143 -6.30 -15.42 2.10
C PHE A 143 -7.71 -15.01 2.50
N GLY A 144 -8.58 -15.99 2.73
CA GLY A 144 -10.01 -15.77 2.85
C GLY A 144 -10.68 -15.51 1.51
N ARG A 145 -11.98 -15.78 1.42
CA ARG A 145 -12.73 -15.64 0.17
C ARG A 145 -12.95 -14.15 -0.15
N PRO A 146 -12.51 -13.65 -1.33
CA PRO A 146 -12.84 -12.32 -1.79
C PRO A 146 -14.35 -12.08 -1.84
N GLY A 147 -14.77 -10.87 -1.51
CA GLY A 147 -16.17 -10.47 -1.52
C GLY A 147 -16.37 -9.04 -1.01
N PRO A 148 -17.50 -8.40 -1.34
CA PRO A 148 -17.76 -7.01 -0.99
C PRO A 148 -18.02 -6.79 0.51
N ALA A 149 -18.43 -7.83 1.23
CA ALA A 149 -18.71 -7.78 2.68
C ALA A 149 -17.75 -8.65 3.51
N SER A 150 -16.79 -9.34 2.87
CA SER A 150 -15.83 -10.19 3.56
C SER A 150 -14.55 -9.44 3.89
N ARG A 151 -13.87 -9.93 4.92
CA ARG A 151 -12.48 -9.61 5.20
C ARG A 151 -11.58 -10.67 4.57
N TRP A 152 -10.66 -10.23 3.73
CA TRP A 152 -9.74 -11.09 3.00
C TRP A 152 -8.42 -10.35 2.74
N SER A 153 -7.42 -11.08 2.28
CA SER A 153 -6.09 -10.53 2.03
C SER A 153 -5.52 -11.08 0.74
N LEU A 154 -4.63 -10.30 0.13
CA LEU A 154 -3.93 -10.62 -1.09
C LEU A 154 -2.44 -10.39 -0.88
N SER A 155 -1.65 -11.37 -1.31
CA SER A 155 -0.20 -11.28 -1.40
C SER A 155 0.23 -11.49 -2.85
N LEU A 156 1.08 -10.59 -3.36
CA LEU A 156 1.80 -10.72 -4.62
C LEU A 156 3.30 -10.72 -4.34
N GLU A 157 3.94 -11.88 -4.48
CA GLU A 157 5.30 -12.11 -3.99
C GLU A 157 6.18 -12.81 -5.01
N GLY A 158 7.36 -12.27 -5.27
CA GLY A 158 8.34 -12.82 -6.21
C GLY A 158 9.77 -12.50 -5.79
N SER A 159 10.72 -12.68 -6.71
CA SER A 159 12.15 -12.48 -6.41
C SER A 159 12.45 -11.03 -6.02
N ARG A 160 11.70 -10.08 -6.60
CA ARG A 160 11.95 -8.65 -6.51
C ARG A 160 10.82 -7.83 -5.91
N ILE A 161 9.68 -8.45 -5.60
CA ILE A 161 8.51 -7.71 -5.12
C ILE A 161 7.78 -8.51 -4.05
N SER A 162 7.27 -7.82 -3.02
CA SER A 162 6.29 -8.37 -2.07
C SER A 162 5.27 -7.29 -1.78
N LEU A 163 4.03 -7.46 -2.23
CA LEU A 163 2.92 -6.55 -1.98
C LEU A 163 1.85 -7.27 -1.18
N ASN A 164 1.51 -6.73 -0.01
CA ASN A 164 0.50 -7.29 0.86
C ASN A 164 -0.65 -6.32 1.06
N PHE A 165 -1.87 -6.82 0.92
CA PHE A 165 -3.09 -6.04 1.08
C PHE A 165 -4.08 -6.78 1.97
N VAL A 166 -4.85 -6.02 2.74
CA VAL A 166 -6.04 -6.51 3.45
C VAL A 166 -7.21 -5.69 3.00
N VAL A 167 -8.27 -6.38 2.58
CA VAL A 167 -9.54 -5.81 2.16
C VAL A 167 -10.57 -6.17 3.22
N ASP A 168 -11.33 -5.17 3.67
CA ASP A 168 -12.43 -5.34 4.59
C ASP A 168 -13.61 -4.49 4.10
N GLN A 169 -14.77 -5.12 3.96
CA GLN A 169 -15.97 -4.52 3.38
C GLN A 169 -15.71 -3.78 2.05
N GLY A 170 -14.98 -4.43 1.15
CA GLY A 170 -14.63 -3.88 -0.15
C GLY A 170 -13.63 -2.73 -0.11
N ARG A 171 -13.05 -2.38 1.04
CA ARG A 171 -12.03 -1.32 1.15
C ARG A 171 -10.67 -1.90 1.50
N ILE A 172 -9.61 -1.38 0.87
CA ILE A 172 -8.25 -1.70 1.28
C ILE A 172 -8.02 -1.03 2.66
N VAL A 173 -7.93 -1.83 3.71
CA VAL A 173 -7.69 -1.38 5.09
C VAL A 173 -6.23 -1.53 5.53
N SER A 174 -5.46 -2.35 4.81
CA SER A 174 -4.00 -2.38 4.92
C SER A 174 -3.38 -2.58 3.55
N SER A 175 -2.22 -1.96 3.35
CA SER A 175 -1.40 -2.11 2.16
C SER A 175 0.05 -2.42 2.56
N THR A 176 0.29 -3.00 3.74
CA THR A 176 1.65 -3.25 4.23
C THR A 176 1.77 -4.64 4.85
N PRO A 177 2.97 -5.25 4.80
CA PRO A 177 4.25 -4.71 4.31
C PRO A 177 4.35 -4.68 2.78
N GLN A 178 5.19 -3.77 2.27
CA GLN A 178 5.50 -3.66 0.85
C GLN A 178 7.00 -3.61 0.63
N MET A 179 7.51 -4.41 -0.28
CA MET A 179 8.92 -4.47 -0.59
C MET A 179 9.13 -4.49 -2.10
N ILE A 180 10.15 -3.76 -2.55
CA ILE A 180 10.67 -3.83 -3.91
C ILE A 180 12.19 -4.00 -3.81
N ALA A 181 12.74 -4.83 -4.68
CA ALA A 181 14.17 -5.04 -4.83
C ALA A 181 14.53 -4.98 -6.31
N TRP A 182 15.75 -4.56 -6.61
CA TRP A 182 16.24 -4.49 -7.99
C TRP A 182 17.75 -4.62 -8.04
N ARG A 183 18.25 -4.97 -9.22
CA ARG A 183 19.65 -5.19 -9.49
C ARG A 183 20.06 -4.51 -10.78
N GLY A 184 21.32 -4.08 -10.85
CA GLY A 184 21.96 -3.53 -12.04
C GLY A 184 21.05 -2.64 -12.88
N ASP A 185 20.75 -3.12 -14.08
CA ASP A 185 19.97 -2.46 -15.11
C ASP A 185 18.50 -2.91 -15.18
N ASP A 186 17.98 -3.65 -14.18
CA ASP A 186 16.59 -4.14 -14.13
C ASP A 186 15.57 -3.06 -14.51
N PHE A 187 15.83 -1.83 -14.06
CA PHE A 187 15.02 -0.66 -14.31
C PHE A 187 15.78 0.43 -15.09
N ALA A 188 16.71 0.07 -15.97
CA ALA A 188 17.48 1.03 -16.77
C ALA A 188 16.58 2.01 -17.54
N ASN A 189 15.49 1.49 -18.12
CA ASN A 189 14.46 2.25 -18.82
C ASN A 189 13.35 2.78 -17.88
N GLY A 190 13.53 2.62 -16.57
CA GLY A 190 12.52 2.86 -15.55
C GLY A 190 11.31 1.92 -15.70
N ILE A 191 10.24 2.23 -14.97
CA ILE A 191 8.92 1.72 -15.28
C ILE A 191 8.05 2.91 -15.68
N PRO A 192 7.23 2.85 -16.74
CA PRO A 192 6.41 4.00 -17.08
C PRO A 192 5.54 4.40 -15.88
N GLY A 193 5.44 5.69 -15.58
CA GLY A 193 4.70 6.21 -14.42
C GLY A 193 5.38 6.06 -13.05
N TRP A 194 6.38 5.19 -12.86
CA TRP A 194 7.09 5.05 -11.57
C TRP A 194 8.51 4.46 -11.73
N ASP A 195 9.50 5.02 -11.03
CA ASP A 195 10.88 4.56 -11.10
C ASP A 195 11.42 4.30 -9.68
N PRO A 196 11.71 3.03 -9.29
CA PRO A 196 12.20 2.71 -7.94
C PRO A 196 13.48 3.45 -7.58
N ARG A 197 14.31 3.80 -8.58
CA ARG A 197 15.60 4.48 -8.37
C ARG A 197 15.44 5.88 -7.80
N ARG A 198 14.28 6.53 -7.99
CA ARG A 198 14.01 7.87 -7.45
C ARG A 198 14.03 7.92 -5.93
N VAL A 199 13.72 6.81 -5.25
CA VAL A 199 13.72 6.74 -3.79
C VAL A 199 15.15 6.89 -3.22
N PRO A 200 16.12 6.01 -3.54
CA PRO A 200 17.49 6.19 -3.06
C PRO A 200 18.19 7.40 -3.68
N ASP A 201 17.87 7.78 -4.94
CA ASP A 201 18.44 8.97 -5.57
C ASP A 201 18.01 10.24 -4.82
N GLY A 202 16.72 10.37 -4.47
CA GLY A 202 16.19 11.49 -3.70
C GLY A 202 16.78 11.58 -2.29
N MET A 203 17.03 10.45 -1.63
CA MET A 203 17.71 10.46 -0.33
C MET A 203 19.17 10.90 -0.43
N ARG A 204 19.90 10.49 -1.47
CA ARG A 204 21.27 10.99 -1.69
C ARG A 204 21.29 12.47 -2.03
N GLU A 205 20.35 12.96 -2.84
CA GLU A 205 20.17 14.39 -3.10
C GLU A 205 19.98 15.17 -1.79
N LEU A 206 19.11 14.69 -0.89
CA LEU A 206 18.93 15.29 0.43
C LEU A 206 20.24 15.32 1.23
N VAL A 207 20.91 14.17 1.38
CA VAL A 207 22.15 14.06 2.16
C VAL A 207 23.26 14.96 1.61
N ALA A 208 23.34 15.11 0.27
CA ALA A 208 24.31 16.00 -0.36
C ALA A 208 24.17 17.47 0.07
N THR A 209 22.96 17.90 0.46
CA THR A 209 22.70 19.27 0.95
C THR A 209 22.98 19.46 2.43
N PHE A 210 23.26 18.41 3.20
CA PHE A 210 23.46 18.52 4.64
C PHE A 210 24.78 19.23 4.97
N SER A 211 24.71 20.14 5.96
CA SER A 211 25.89 20.64 6.66
C SER A 211 26.61 19.52 7.42
N THR A 212 27.87 19.74 7.84
CA THR A 212 28.63 18.77 8.64
C THR A 212 27.86 18.32 9.89
N ALA A 213 27.26 19.26 10.63
CA ALA A 213 26.48 18.94 11.82
C ALA A 213 25.21 18.14 11.49
N GLN A 214 24.53 18.43 10.37
CA GLN A 214 23.37 17.64 9.94
C GLN A 214 23.78 16.23 9.53
N ARG A 215 24.94 16.05 8.87
CA ARG A 215 25.47 14.74 8.47
C ARG A 215 25.77 13.86 9.68
N GLU A 216 26.45 14.41 10.68
CA GLU A 216 26.75 13.69 11.94
C GLU A 216 25.48 13.22 12.64
N ARG A 217 24.41 14.02 12.58
CA ARG A 217 23.12 13.69 13.19
C ARG A 217 22.29 12.72 12.36
N ALA A 218 22.37 12.80 11.03
CA ALA A 218 21.71 11.88 10.13
C ALA A 218 22.38 10.49 10.16
N ALA A 219 23.70 10.43 10.40
CA ALA A 219 24.46 9.21 10.55
C ALA A 219 24.02 8.44 11.81
N TYR A 220 23.27 7.35 11.65
CA TYR A 220 22.80 6.55 12.79
C TYR A 220 23.69 5.34 13.10
N ARG A 221 24.62 5.02 12.20
CA ARG A 221 25.70 4.04 12.40
C ARG A 221 26.77 4.23 11.32
N GLU A 222 27.97 3.72 11.57
CA GLU A 222 29.11 3.82 10.64
C GLU A 222 28.94 2.93 9.40
N SER A 223 28.66 1.64 9.58
CA SER A 223 28.52 0.69 8.48
C SER A 223 27.06 0.56 8.02
N PRO A 224 26.78 0.44 6.71
CA PRO A 224 25.42 0.25 6.21
C PRO A 224 24.87 -1.14 6.55
N ALA A 225 23.57 -1.33 6.35
CA ALA A 225 22.91 -2.63 6.56
C ALA A 225 23.17 -3.50 5.34
N ALA A 226 23.40 -4.78 5.60
CA ALA A 226 23.44 -5.78 4.55
C ALA A 226 22.04 -6.28 4.15
N VAL A 227 21.04 -6.14 5.03
CA VAL A 227 19.67 -6.64 4.82
C VAL A 227 18.64 -5.70 5.44
N ILE A 228 17.41 -5.75 4.94
CA ILE A 228 16.27 -5.07 5.54
C ILE A 228 16.02 -5.58 6.97
N ALA A 229 15.89 -4.66 7.92
CA ALA A 229 15.56 -5.02 9.29
C ALA A 229 14.18 -5.72 9.38
N SER A 230 14.15 -6.84 10.10
CA SER A 230 12.91 -7.57 10.41
C SER A 230 12.14 -8.06 9.19
N GLU A 231 12.84 -8.42 8.11
CA GLU A 231 12.24 -9.09 6.95
C GLU A 231 11.62 -10.45 7.34
N GLY A 232 10.33 -10.63 7.02
CA GLY A 232 9.52 -11.78 7.43
C GLY A 232 8.87 -11.66 8.80
N GLU A 233 9.15 -10.59 9.56
CA GLU A 233 8.46 -10.35 10.82
C GLU A 233 7.10 -9.70 10.58
N ALA A 234 6.05 -10.23 11.21
CA ALA A 234 4.68 -9.77 11.03
C ALA A 234 4.45 -8.31 11.46
N GLN A 235 5.30 -7.78 12.34
CA GLN A 235 5.19 -6.43 12.88
C GLN A 235 6.44 -5.61 12.61
N VAL A 236 6.23 -4.31 12.40
CA VAL A 236 7.32 -3.36 12.23
C VAL A 236 8.11 -3.21 13.53
N PRO A 237 9.43 -2.97 13.47
CA PRO A 237 10.19 -2.60 14.65
C PRO A 237 9.63 -1.36 15.35
N LEU A 238 9.43 -1.44 16.66
CA LEU A 238 9.03 -0.30 17.51
C LEU A 238 10.23 0.56 17.97
N ALA A 239 11.37 0.43 17.29
CA ALA A 239 12.57 1.19 17.62
C ALA A 239 12.31 2.70 17.47
N PRO A 240 12.96 3.54 18.31
CA PRO A 240 12.88 4.98 18.17
C PRO A 240 13.38 5.43 16.79
N PRO A 241 12.87 6.57 16.28
CA PRO A 241 13.32 7.11 15.00
C PRO A 241 14.82 7.45 15.05
N LEU A 242 15.47 7.33 13.90
CA LEU A 242 16.90 7.55 13.73
C LEU A 242 17.13 8.72 12.78
N GLY A 243 18.19 9.48 13.04
CA GLY A 243 18.65 10.53 12.14
C GLY A 243 18.05 11.91 12.41
N LEU A 244 18.08 12.75 11.39
CA LEU A 244 17.70 14.16 11.46
C LEU A 244 16.18 14.32 11.31
N ARG A 245 15.56 15.15 12.15
CA ARG A 245 14.12 15.38 12.13
C ARG A 245 13.74 16.40 11.05
N TYR A 246 12.59 16.22 10.42
CA TYR A 246 12.10 17.06 9.32
C TYR A 246 12.04 18.55 9.65
N SER A 247 11.63 18.89 10.88
CA SER A 247 11.56 20.27 11.36
C SER A 247 12.93 20.96 11.51
N GLU A 248 14.02 20.20 11.37
CA GLU A 248 15.40 20.69 11.46
C GLU A 248 16.05 20.88 10.09
N LEU A 249 15.30 20.59 9.03
CA LEU A 249 15.66 20.83 7.65
C LEU A 249 15.23 22.24 7.24
N ASP A 250 16.03 22.89 6.40
CA ASP A 250 15.60 24.12 5.74
C ASP A 250 14.49 23.84 4.69
N PRO A 251 13.79 24.87 4.16
CA PRO A 251 12.69 24.66 3.21
C PRO A 251 13.07 23.89 1.93
N VAL A 252 14.31 24.00 1.46
CA VAL A 252 14.77 23.27 0.26
C VAL A 252 15.00 21.80 0.60
N GLN A 253 15.67 21.53 1.72
CA GLN A 253 15.87 20.19 2.26
C GLN A 253 14.53 19.50 2.57
N GLN A 254 13.57 20.23 3.11
CA GLN A 254 12.21 19.77 3.39
C GLN A 254 11.46 19.29 2.15
N GLU A 255 11.67 19.93 0.99
CA GLU A 255 11.08 19.50 -0.27
C GLU A 255 11.77 18.23 -0.80
N LEU A 256 13.10 18.19 -0.74
CA LEU A 256 13.87 16.99 -1.13
C LEU A 256 13.50 15.78 -0.27
N ALA A 257 13.32 15.97 1.03
CA ALA A 257 13.00 14.93 2.00
C ALA A 257 11.62 14.28 1.76
N ARG A 258 10.67 15.01 1.18
CA ARG A 258 9.35 14.45 0.85
C ARG A 258 9.38 13.51 -0.36
N ARG A 259 10.26 13.77 -1.34
CA ARG A 259 10.32 13.04 -2.61
C ARG A 259 10.40 11.51 -2.46
N PRO A 260 11.36 10.93 -1.71
CA PRO A 260 11.46 9.47 -1.59
C PRO A 260 10.22 8.83 -0.95
N VAL A 261 9.58 9.52 0.00
CA VAL A 261 8.35 9.06 0.66
C VAL A 261 7.17 9.08 -0.32
N VAL A 262 7.03 10.18 -1.07
CA VAL A 262 5.98 10.35 -2.08
C VAL A 262 6.15 9.35 -3.21
N ASP A 263 7.38 9.16 -3.70
CA ASP A 263 7.67 8.21 -4.78
C ASP A 263 7.38 6.77 -4.35
N MET A 264 7.69 6.38 -3.12
CA MET A 264 7.32 5.04 -2.62
C MET A 264 5.80 4.87 -2.51
N CYS A 265 5.06 5.91 -2.08
CA CYS A 265 3.59 5.85 -2.05
C CYS A 265 2.98 5.74 -3.45
N ARG A 266 3.58 6.39 -4.45
CA ARG A 266 3.11 6.42 -5.84
C ARG A 266 3.32 5.12 -6.62
N MET A 267 3.92 4.09 -6.01
CA MET A 267 3.86 2.72 -6.55
C MET A 267 2.41 2.17 -6.52
N LEU A 268 1.55 2.68 -5.64
CA LEU A 268 0.20 2.17 -5.40
C LEU A 268 -0.89 2.92 -6.16
N PRO A 269 -2.09 2.33 -6.31
CA PRO A 269 -3.26 3.03 -6.82
C PRO A 269 -3.45 4.37 -6.11
N GLN A 270 -3.84 5.38 -6.89
CA GLN A 270 -3.86 6.78 -6.45
C GLN A 270 -4.64 6.98 -5.13
N GLU A 271 -5.74 6.26 -4.94
CA GLU A 271 -6.54 6.33 -3.71
C GLU A 271 -5.74 5.87 -2.47
N VAL A 272 -5.01 4.76 -2.59
CA VAL A 272 -4.18 4.21 -1.51
C VAL A 272 -2.97 5.12 -1.24
N ALA A 273 -2.33 5.61 -2.30
CA ALA A 273 -1.21 6.54 -2.21
C ALA A 273 -1.62 7.86 -1.51
N ASN A 274 -2.75 8.43 -1.91
CA ASN A 274 -3.30 9.66 -1.33
C ASN A 274 -3.66 9.46 0.15
N GLU A 275 -4.24 8.31 0.50
CA GLU A 275 -4.59 8.00 1.88
C GLU A 275 -3.36 7.91 2.78
N ARG A 276 -2.26 7.28 2.32
CA ARG A 276 -0.99 7.26 3.03
C ARG A 276 -0.43 8.68 3.24
N LEU A 277 -0.38 9.47 2.17
CA LEU A 277 0.15 10.83 2.23
C LEU A 277 -0.69 11.75 3.11
N ARG A 278 -2.02 11.63 3.06
CA ARG A 278 -2.95 12.32 3.96
C ARG A 278 -2.68 11.95 5.41
N THR A 279 -2.54 10.66 5.70
CA THR A 279 -2.26 10.14 7.05
C THR A 279 -0.92 10.66 7.60
N ILE A 280 0.11 10.75 6.75
CA ILE A 280 1.41 11.35 7.12
C ILE A 280 1.24 12.84 7.42
N ALA A 281 0.55 13.58 6.55
CA ALA A 281 0.34 15.02 6.72
C ALA A 281 -0.44 15.33 8.01
N GLU A 282 -1.48 14.55 8.32
CA GLU A 282 -2.31 14.72 9.53
C GLU A 282 -1.55 14.41 10.82
N ARG A 283 -0.62 13.45 10.78
CA ARG A 283 0.23 13.10 11.93
C ARG A 283 1.48 13.98 12.05
N GLY A 284 1.71 14.86 11.08
CA GLY A 284 2.77 15.86 11.09
C GLY A 284 4.07 15.36 10.46
N TRP A 285 4.48 16.03 9.38
CA TRP A 285 5.80 15.82 8.78
C TRP A 285 6.94 16.12 9.74
N ASP A 286 6.73 17.05 10.68
CA ASP A 286 7.74 17.48 11.64
C ASP A 286 8.28 16.34 12.50
N GLU A 287 7.55 15.24 12.69
CA GLU A 287 7.99 14.05 13.44
C GLU A 287 8.69 12.99 12.57
N VAL A 288 8.85 13.23 11.27
CA VAL A 288 9.54 12.32 10.35
C VAL A 288 11.04 12.52 10.48
N HIS A 289 11.78 11.43 10.62
CA HIS A 289 13.24 11.43 10.76
C HIS A 289 13.91 10.74 9.58
N PHE A 290 15.10 11.22 9.22
CA PHE A 290 15.90 10.80 8.08
C PHE A 290 17.27 10.35 8.55
N GLY A 291 17.48 9.04 8.60
CA GLY A 291 18.73 8.40 8.96
C GLY A 291 19.48 7.88 7.73
N TRP A 292 20.79 8.07 7.71
CA TRP A 292 21.73 7.58 6.69
C TRP A 292 22.82 6.72 7.33
N ALA A 293 23.33 5.74 6.59
CA ALA A 293 24.49 4.93 7.01
C ALA A 293 25.26 4.44 5.77
N GLY A 294 26.60 4.38 5.90
CA GLY A 294 27.50 4.02 4.81
C GLY A 294 27.85 5.18 3.89
N SER A 295 28.37 4.85 2.71
CA SER A 295 28.96 5.82 1.79
C SER A 295 27.90 6.69 1.10
N GLU A 296 28.22 7.94 0.84
CA GLU A 296 27.38 8.80 -0.02
C GLU A 296 27.64 8.56 -1.51
N ASN A 297 28.72 7.84 -1.84
CA ASN A 297 28.98 7.42 -3.20
C ASN A 297 27.96 6.37 -3.63
N ARG A 298 27.22 6.65 -4.71
CA ARG A 298 26.19 5.77 -5.28
C ARG A 298 26.69 4.34 -5.54
N LYS A 299 27.98 4.17 -5.86
CA LYS A 299 28.60 2.88 -6.18
C LYS A 299 29.08 2.10 -4.95
N GLU A 300 29.01 2.66 -3.76
CA GLU A 300 29.48 2.04 -2.53
C GLU A 300 28.31 1.70 -1.60
N PRO A 301 28.43 0.68 -0.74
CA PRO A 301 27.34 0.25 0.13
C PRO A 301 26.77 1.38 0.99
N HIS A 302 25.44 1.46 1.04
CA HIS A 302 24.73 2.44 1.83
C HIS A 302 23.35 1.94 2.23
N SER A 303 22.77 2.54 3.26
CA SER A 303 21.41 2.26 3.70
C SER A 303 20.81 3.50 4.35
N PHE A 304 19.50 3.64 4.28
CA PHE A 304 18.81 4.73 4.95
C PHE A 304 17.47 4.29 5.53
N ARG A 305 17.01 5.08 6.49
CA ARG A 305 15.72 4.91 7.14
C ARG A 305 14.99 6.24 7.17
N ILE A 306 13.75 6.25 6.72
CA ILE A 306 12.82 7.36 6.89
C ILE A 306 11.69 6.86 7.80
N GLN A 307 11.56 7.45 8.97
CA GLN A 307 10.64 6.97 9.99
C GLN A 307 9.77 8.11 10.52
N GLY A 308 8.46 7.97 10.38
CA GLY A 308 7.48 8.88 10.95
C GLY A 308 6.59 8.19 11.98
N PRO A 309 5.55 8.88 12.49
CA PRO A 309 4.58 8.27 13.39
C PRO A 309 3.78 7.12 12.76
N THR A 310 3.59 7.15 11.43
CA THR A 310 2.65 6.25 10.72
C THR A 310 3.34 5.20 9.87
N PHE A 311 4.63 5.36 9.57
CA PHE A 311 5.33 4.51 8.63
C PHE A 311 6.83 4.38 8.95
N LEU A 312 7.42 3.35 8.35
CA LEU A 312 8.85 3.13 8.24
C LEU A 312 9.16 2.82 6.78
N LEU A 313 10.05 3.60 6.17
CA LEU A 313 10.68 3.32 4.88
C LEU A 313 12.15 3.01 5.13
N GLU A 314 12.58 1.81 4.79
CA GLU A 314 13.98 1.39 4.93
C GLU A 314 14.50 0.91 3.59
N CYS A 315 15.70 1.35 3.22
CA CYS A 315 16.34 0.88 2.00
C CYS A 315 17.80 0.50 2.27
N VAL A 316 18.25 -0.55 1.59
CA VAL A 316 19.63 -1.04 1.60
C VAL A 316 20.15 -1.13 0.18
N ALA A 317 21.43 -0.81 0.02
CA ALA A 317 22.16 -0.87 -1.24
C ALA A 317 23.44 -1.67 -1.01
N THR A 318 23.56 -2.82 -1.65
CA THR A 318 24.60 -3.82 -1.42
C THR A 318 25.27 -4.25 -2.72
N VAL A 319 26.42 -4.90 -2.57
CA VAL A 319 27.17 -5.55 -3.65
C VAL A 319 26.76 -7.01 -3.68
N SER A 320 26.41 -7.53 -4.85
CA SER A 320 26.14 -8.95 -5.06
C SER A 320 27.32 -9.64 -5.72
N ASP A 321 27.56 -10.90 -5.35
CA ASP A 321 28.69 -11.68 -5.88
C ASP A 321 28.54 -12.06 -7.36
N GLU A 322 27.34 -11.93 -7.95
CA GLU A 322 27.04 -12.48 -9.29
C GLU A 322 27.11 -11.44 -10.43
N PHE A 323 26.95 -10.13 -10.15
CA PHE A 323 26.84 -9.10 -11.19
C PHE A 323 27.99 -8.08 -11.17
N SER A 324 28.50 -7.70 -10.00
CA SER A 324 29.57 -6.70 -9.90
C SER A 324 30.97 -7.30 -10.08
N GLY A 325 31.48 -7.35 -11.31
CA GLY A 325 32.89 -7.66 -11.56
C GLY A 325 33.87 -6.59 -11.05
N ASP A 326 33.37 -5.40 -10.72
CA ASP A 326 34.14 -4.24 -10.22
C ASP A 326 33.92 -3.95 -8.72
N GLY A 327 33.11 -4.75 -8.02
CA GLY A 327 32.78 -4.57 -6.61
C GLY A 327 31.88 -3.38 -6.30
N ALA A 328 31.19 -2.80 -7.29
CA ALA A 328 30.25 -1.72 -7.09
C ALA A 328 28.86 -2.22 -6.63
N VAL A 329 28.13 -1.38 -5.90
CA VAL A 329 26.73 -1.61 -5.56
C VAL A 329 25.92 -1.87 -6.81
N ASP A 330 25.23 -3.00 -6.81
CA ASP A 330 24.40 -3.47 -7.90
C ASP A 330 23.05 -3.99 -7.42
N THR A 331 22.77 -3.98 -6.12
CA THR A 331 21.55 -4.53 -5.53
C THR A 331 20.94 -3.50 -4.60
N TRP A 332 19.64 -3.29 -4.73
CA TRP A 332 18.87 -2.40 -3.87
C TRP A 332 17.62 -3.09 -3.39
N GLN A 333 17.24 -2.83 -2.15
CA GLN A 333 15.96 -3.22 -1.58
C GLN A 333 15.37 -2.04 -0.84
N CYS A 334 14.07 -1.84 -0.96
CA CYS A 334 13.31 -0.84 -0.22
C CYS A 334 12.03 -1.48 0.33
N VAL A 335 11.78 -1.28 1.62
CA VAL A 335 10.57 -1.74 2.30
C VAL A 335 9.79 -0.56 2.87
N TRP A 336 8.47 -0.61 2.73
CA TRP A 336 7.52 0.24 3.41
C TRP A 336 6.70 -0.58 4.41
N ARG A 337 6.69 -0.15 5.67
CA ARG A 337 5.98 -0.78 6.78
C ARG A 337 5.04 0.22 7.45
N SER A 338 3.90 -0.26 7.96
CA SER A 338 2.97 0.55 8.73
C SER A 338 3.34 0.54 10.20
N ARG A 339 3.55 1.73 10.78
CA ARG A 339 3.69 1.90 12.24
C ARG A 339 2.36 2.01 12.97
N GLN A 340 1.27 1.71 12.26
CA GLN A 340 -0.05 1.48 12.84
C GLN A 340 -0.41 -0.02 12.85
N GLY A 341 0.53 -0.87 12.41
CA GLY A 341 0.39 -2.32 12.33
C GLY A 341 0.28 -2.80 10.89
N ASP A 342 1.14 -3.76 10.54
CA ASP A 342 1.11 -4.43 9.24
C ASP A 342 0.00 -5.48 9.18
N PHE A 343 -0.39 -5.86 7.95
CA PHE A 343 -1.43 -6.87 7.72
C PHE A 343 -2.78 -6.55 8.39
N GLY A 344 -3.03 -5.27 8.69
CA GLY A 344 -4.22 -4.84 9.43
C GLY A 344 -4.33 -5.43 10.83
N LEU A 345 -3.20 -5.84 11.42
CA LEU A 345 -3.08 -6.27 12.80
C LEU A 345 -2.83 -5.06 13.69
N PRO A 346 -3.33 -5.03 14.93
CA PRO A 346 -2.91 -4.02 15.90
C PRO A 346 -1.42 -4.18 16.24
N LEU A 347 -0.77 -3.11 16.68
CA LEU A 347 0.59 -3.21 17.22
C LEU A 347 0.59 -4.09 18.48
N VAL A 348 1.65 -4.87 18.66
CA VAL A 348 1.87 -5.64 19.88
C VAL A 348 2.05 -4.67 21.04
N GLY A 349 1.06 -4.60 21.94
CA GLY A 349 1.01 -3.64 23.06
C GLY A 349 -0.25 -2.78 23.10
N ASP A 350 -1.01 -2.68 22.01
CA ASP A 350 -2.27 -1.92 21.93
C ASP A 350 -3.51 -2.77 22.29
N SER A 351 -3.31 -3.85 23.05
CA SER A 351 -4.39 -4.66 23.62
C SER A 351 -5.03 -3.91 24.79
N ASN A 352 -6.04 -3.07 24.51
CA ASN A 352 -7.00 -2.67 25.54
C ASN A 352 -8.04 -3.76 25.77
#